data_AF-A0A137SVL3-F1
#
_entry.id   AF-A0A137SVL3-F1
#
_cell.length_a   1.000
_cell.length_b   1.000
_cell.length_c   1.000
_cell.angle_alpha   90.00
_cell.angle_beta   90.00
_cell.angle_gamma   90.00
#
_symmetry.space_group_name_H-M   'P 1'
#
loop_
_entity.id
_entity.type
_entity.pdbx_description
1 polymer ?
#
loop_
_entity_poly.entity_id
_entity_poly.type
_entity_poly.pdbx_seq_one_letter_code
_entity_poly.pdbx_strand_id
1 'polypeptide(L)' 'MLRYPRVEIIKRKTFVPIYREQYEVQTMRPNRPMKFKQGLTKAQAMAYSRRVIAQLKQEGYAKAIYNSMLVDLNTFRP' A
#
# COMPACT_ATOMS: atom_id res chain seq x y z
N MET A 1 0.89 -4.03 -19.53
CA MET A 1 1.64 -4.53 -18.35
C MET A 1 1.86 -3.40 -17.36
N LEU A 2 1.88 -3.72 -16.06
CA LEU A 2 2.15 -2.73 -15.01
C LEU A 2 3.61 -2.25 -15.09
N ARG A 3 3.84 -0.94 -15.22
CA ARG A 3 5.19 -0.37 -15.35
C ARG A 3 5.91 -0.20 -14.01
N TYR A 4 5.17 0.13 -12.96
CA TYR A 4 5.68 0.33 -11.61
C TYR A 4 4.83 -0.44 -10.59
N PRO A 5 5.42 -0.98 -9.51
CA PRO A 5 4.64 -1.53 -8.41
C PRO A 5 3.75 -0.45 -7.78
N ARG A 6 2.59 -0.85 -7.23
CA ARG A 6 1.63 0.05 -6.58
C ARG A 6 1.39 -0.36 -5.13
N VAL A 7 1.24 0.62 -4.25
CA VAL A 7 0.89 0.47 -2.84
C VAL A 7 -0.17 1.52 -2.52
N GLU A 8 -1.41 1.08 -2.33
CA GLU A 8 -2.57 1.96 -2.11
C GLU A 8 -3.17 1.70 -0.73
N ILE A 9 -3.43 2.77 0.02
CA ILE A 9 -4.14 2.70 1.30
C ILE A 9 -5.56 3.22 1.08
N ILE A 10 -6.53 2.33 1.13
CA ILE A 10 -7.94 2.61 0.92
C ILE A 10 -8.65 2.66 2.27
N LYS A 11 -9.33 3.77 2.53
CA LYS A 11 -10.21 3.90 3.69
C LYS A 11 -11.57 3.26 3.39
N ARG A 12 -12.04 2.40 4.29
CA ARG A 12 -13.34 1.74 4.27
C ARG A 12 -14.13 2.16 5.50
N LYS A 13 -15.40 2.54 5.32
CA LYS A 13 -16.33 2.72 6.43
C LYS A 13 -17.22 1.48 6.47
N THR A 14 -17.20 0.78 7.59
CA THR A 14 -18.05 -0.40 7.82
C THR A 14 -18.95 -0.14 9.01
N PHE A 15 -20.18 -0.63 8.96
CA PHE A 15 -21.18 -0.43 10.01
C PHE A 15 -21.45 -1.77 10.70
N VAL A 16 -20.89 -1.98 11.91
CA VAL A 16 -21.14 -3.18 12.74
C VAL A 16 -20.85 -2.90 14.23
N PRO A 17 -21.84 -2.72 15.15
CA PRO A 17 -23.15 -2.05 15.04
C PRO A 17 -23.05 -0.51 15.10
N ILE A 18 -21.82 0.03 15.14
CA ILE A 18 -21.49 1.45 15.05
C ILE A 18 -20.60 1.68 13.82
N TYR A 19 -20.57 2.92 13.31
CA TYR A 19 -19.65 3.28 12.23
C TYR A 19 -18.20 3.07 12.69
N ARG A 20 -17.46 2.23 11.97
CA ARG A 20 -16.04 1.97 12.19
C ARG A 20 -15.27 2.31 10.93
N GLU A 21 -14.13 2.97 11.11
CA GLU A 21 -13.18 3.21 10.05
C GLU A 21 -12.17 2.08 10.00
N GLN A 22 -12.12 1.40 8.87
CA GLN A 22 -11.14 0.36 8.57
C GLN A 22 -10.32 0.77 7.36
N TYR A 23 -9.15 0.20 7.24
CA TYR A 23 -8.23 0.47 6.15
C TYR A 23 -7.87 -0.82 5.45
N GLU A 24 -7.71 -0.72 4.15
CA GLU A 24 -7.28 -1.77 3.25
C GLU A 24 -5.99 -1.32 2.58
N VAL A 25 -4.95 -2.14 2.60
CA VAL A 25 -3.74 -1.88 1.82
C VAL A 25 -3.72 -2.83 0.64
N GLN A 26 -3.75 -2.29 -0.57
CA GLN A 26 -3.62 -3.04 -1.81
C GLN A 26 -2.20 -2.87 -2.35
N THR A 27 -1.61 -3.96 -2.80
CA THR A 27 -0.25 -4.00 -3.33
C THR A 27 -0.24 -4.76 -4.63
N MET A 28 0.34 -4.15 -5.66
CA MET A 28 0.49 -4.77 -6.98
C MET A 28 1.93 -4.71 -7.42
N ARG A 29 2.40 -5.77 -8.08
CA ARG A 29 3.75 -5.84 -8.65
C ARG A 29 3.66 -6.34 -10.10
N PRO A 30 4.58 -5.94 -10.98
CA PRO A 30 4.66 -6.51 -12.31
C PRO A 30 4.77 -8.03 -12.23
N ASN A 31 4.01 -8.74 -13.09
CA ASN A 31 4.04 -10.20 -13.22
C ASN A 31 3.73 -10.98 -11.94
N ARG A 32 3.04 -10.36 -10.97
CA ARG A 32 2.57 -11.02 -9.74
C ARG A 32 1.11 -10.66 -9.47
N PRO A 33 0.34 -11.56 -8.85
CA PRO A 33 -1.03 -11.25 -8.44
C PRO A 33 -1.06 -10.11 -7.42
N MET A 34 -2.15 -9.35 -7.42
CA MET A 34 -2.43 -8.35 -6.39
C MET A 34 -2.55 -9.02 -5.03
N LYS A 35 -1.94 -8.42 -4.02
CA LYS A 35 -2.15 -8.79 -2.61
C LYS A 35 -2.87 -7.64 -1.92
N PHE A 36 -3.84 -7.97 -1.07
CA PHE A 36 -4.55 -6.99 -0.27
C PHE A 36 -4.59 -7.42 1.20
N LYS A 37 -4.61 -6.45 2.11
CA LYS A 37 -4.79 -6.67 3.54
C LYS A 37 -5.87 -5.72 4.06
N GLN A 38 -6.97 -6.27 4.56
CA GLN A 38 -8.16 -5.53 4.98
C GLN A 38 -8.32 -5.52 6.51
N GLY A 39 -9.27 -4.74 7.01
CA GLY A 39 -9.63 -4.70 8.44
C GLY A 39 -8.59 -4.03 9.33
N LEU A 40 -7.67 -3.24 8.75
CA LEU A 40 -6.59 -2.60 9.49
C LEU A 40 -7.06 -1.29 10.14
N THR A 41 -6.45 -0.93 11.27
CA THR A 41 -6.50 0.46 11.72
C THR A 41 -5.61 1.34 10.83
N LYS A 42 -5.79 2.66 10.88
CA LYS A 42 -4.95 3.60 10.12
C LYS A 42 -3.46 3.39 10.38
N ALA A 43 -3.08 3.25 11.65
CA ALA A 43 -1.69 3.02 12.05
C ALA A 43 -1.13 1.70 11.52
N GLN A 44 -1.93 0.62 11.58
CA GLN A 44 -1.54 -0.68 11.04
C GLN A 44 -1.37 -0.65 9.52
N ALA A 45 -2.27 0.04 8.80
CA ALA A 45 -2.17 0.21 7.35
C ALA A 45 -0.90 0.98 6.96
N MET A 46 -0.60 2.09 7.64
CA MET A 46 0.63 2.87 7.42
C MET A 46 1.89 2.06 7.72
N ALA A 47 1.92 1.32 8.83
CA ALA A 47 3.05 0.46 9.18
C ALA A 47 3.26 -0.66 8.15
N TYR A 48 2.18 -1.28 7.68
CA TYR A 48 2.24 -2.31 6.64
C TYR A 48 2.72 -1.73 5.30
N SER A 49 2.22 -0.57 4.88
CA SER A 49 2.64 0.07 3.64
C SER A 49 4.13 0.44 3.67
N ARG A 50 4.65 0.92 4.81
CA ARG A 50 6.09 1.19 5.00
C ARG A 50 6.94 -0.06 4.80
N ARG A 51 6.51 -1.19 5.36
CA ARG A 51 7.20 -2.48 5.18
C ARG A 51 7.21 -2.92 3.71
N VAL A 52 6.09 -2.76 3.01
CA VAL A 52 6.01 -3.09 1.58
C VAL A 52 6.94 -2.21 0.77
N ILE A 53 6.97 -0.90 1.03
CA ILE A 53 7.88 0.03 0.35
C ILE A 53 9.35 -0.34 0.59
N ALA A 54 9.73 -0.68 1.82
CA ALA A 54 11.08 -1.14 2.13
C ALA A 54 11.44 -2.43 1.36
N GLN A 55 10.50 -3.37 1.25
CA GLN A 55 10.69 -4.58 0.47
C GLN A 55 10.85 -4.28 -1.04
N LEU A 56 10.07 -3.35 -1.60
CA LEU A 56 10.22 -2.93 -2.99
C LEU A 56 11.59 -2.31 -3.26
N LYS A 57 12.14 -1.55 -2.30
CA LYS A 57 13.50 -1.02 -2.39
C LYS A 57 14.55 -2.13 -2.39
N GLN A 58 14.39 -3.14 -1.54
CA GLN A 58 15.26 -4.33 -1.52
C GLN A 58 15.17 -5.16 -2.80
N GLU A 59 14.00 -5.19 -3.43
CA GLU A 59 13.78 -5.86 -4.73
C GLU A 59 14.35 -5.08 -5.93
N GLY A 60 14.92 -3.89 -5.71
CA GLY A 60 15.59 -3.10 -6.76
C GLY A 60 14.66 -2.16 -7.52
N TYR A 61 13.43 -1.93 -7.05
CA TYR A 61 12.55 -0.95 -7.69
C TYR A 61 13.01 0.48 -7.34
N ALA A 62 13.19 1.32 -8.36
CA ALA A 62 13.50 2.73 -8.18
C ALA A 62 12.26 3.60 -7.93
N LYS A 63 11.11 3.23 -8.49
CA LYS A 63 9.86 3.99 -8.40
C LYS A 63 8.68 3.09 -8.08
N ALA A 64 7.71 3.63 -7.34
CA ALA A 64 6.44 2.97 -7.08
C ALA A 64 5.31 4.01 -7.13
N ILE A 65 4.08 3.54 -7.35
CA ILE A 65 2.89 4.37 -7.12
C ILE A 65 2.48 4.16 -5.66
N TYR A 66 2.50 5.21 -4.85
CA TYR A 66 2.07 5.21 -3.47
C TYR A 66 0.88 6.16 -3.31
N ASN A 67 -0.27 5.66 -2.85
CA ASN A 67 -1.51 6.43 -2.72
C ASN A 67 -1.80 7.29 -3.98
N SER A 68 -1.80 6.64 -5.15
CA SER A 68 -2.01 7.26 -6.46
C SER A 68 -0.97 8.29 -6.91
N MET A 69 0.15 8.45 -6.19
CA MET A 69 1.27 9.31 -6.58
C MET A 69 2.49 8.49 -7.00
N LEU A 70 3.13 8.85 -8.11
CA LEU A 70 4.42 8.25 -8.47
C LEU A 70 5.52 8.82 -7.56
N VAL A 71 6.21 7.94 -6.84
CA VAL A 71 7.26 8.30 -5.89
C VAL A 71 8.58 7.61 -6.23
N ASP A 72 9.69 8.29 -5.97
CA ASP A 72 11.04 7.72 -6.06
C ASP A 72 11.39 7.04 -4.74
N LEU A 73 11.60 5.73 -4.74
CA LEU A 73 11.83 4.93 -3.53
C LEU A 73 13.18 5.22 -2.85
N ASN A 74 14.10 5.92 -3.50
CA ASN A 74 15.37 6.30 -2.90
C ASN A 74 15.23 7.50 -1.96
N THR A 75 14.37 8.45 -2.31
CA THR A 75 14.14 9.69 -1.55
C THR A 75 12.86 9.65 -0.73
N PHE A 76 11.90 8.81 -1.12
CA PHE A 76 10.58 8.75 -0.51
C PHE A 76 10.62 8.22 0.93
N ARG A 77 10.01 8.98 1.84
CA ARG A 77 9.82 8.63 3.24
C ARG A 77 8.32 8.74 3.59
N PRO A 78 7.58 7.61 3.60
CA PRO A 78 6.15 7.57 3.92
C PRO A 78 5.82 7.67 5.42
#